data_AF-A0A137Q9J4-F1
#
_entry.id   AF-A0A137Q9J4-F1
#
_cell.length_a   1.000
_cell.length_b   1.000
_cell.length_c   1.000
_cell.angle_alpha   90.00
_cell.angle_beta   90.00
_cell.angle_gamma   90.00
#
_symmetry.space_group_name_H-M   'P 1'
#
loop_
_entity.id
_entity.type
_entity.pdbx_description
1 polymer ?
#
loop_
_entity_poly.entity_id
_entity_poly.type
_entity_poly.pdbx_seq_one_letter_code
_entity_poly.pdbx_strand_id
1 'polypeptide(L)'
;MSASPIPGTPSSKIKKVEVGGGRITLAVHGTRAVFEELSAAYPLKLLSPQINEREVAIVYLLSYGGGLIAGDRVVLDVELKEGSKLLVLSQGSTKVFKTRPGQRLASIRPRDHDHTQALTDDSLTTQTIRYTVHPKTCLFLLPDPVTCFRSASYNQIQKFDVASDASVVILDWLTSGRKALDEDWVFTRYYSENEIYIGGKRWARDVMLLEESDSRQDDGPLPPRTLGERLSPYSCYAMVLLYGKQVQAIIEKLRAMFGAITVFKRRVPEDLIWSFSSIGVPGRQGGSGAGEEGV
;
A
#
# COMPACT_ATOMS: atom_id res chain seq x y z
N MET A 1 37.16 34.14 -41.09
CA MET A 1 36.43 34.48 -39.85
C MET A 1 35.46 33.34 -39.59
N SER A 2 35.83 32.44 -38.67
CA SER A 2 35.04 31.28 -38.27
C SER A 2 34.10 31.69 -37.14
N ALA A 3 32.79 31.56 -37.33
CA ALA A 3 31.79 31.88 -36.32
C ALA A 3 31.75 30.77 -35.26
N SER A 4 31.97 31.16 -34.00
CA SER A 4 31.88 30.27 -32.84
C SER A 4 30.43 29.81 -32.59
N PRO A 5 30.20 28.60 -32.03
CA PRO A 5 28.86 28.14 -31.68
C PRO A 5 28.28 28.94 -30.50
N ILE A 6 26.99 29.23 -30.57
CA ILE A 6 26.21 29.90 -29.52
C ILE A 6 26.09 28.95 -28.31
N PRO A 7 26.50 29.36 -27.09
CA PRO A 7 26.27 28.56 -25.89
C PRO A 7 24.89 28.84 -25.29
N GLY A 8 24.21 27.78 -24.88
CA GLY A 8 23.15 27.86 -23.86
C GLY A 8 21.74 27.51 -24.33
N THR A 9 21.50 26.23 -24.61
CA THR A 9 20.17 25.66 -24.34
C THR A 9 20.16 25.27 -22.86
N PRO A 10 19.29 25.84 -22.00
CA PRO A 10 19.23 25.42 -20.61
C PRO A 10 18.80 23.95 -20.57
N SER A 11 19.72 23.10 -20.11
CA SER A 11 19.40 21.71 -19.75
C SER A 11 18.34 21.75 -18.67
N SER A 12 17.12 21.36 -19.02
CA SER A 12 16.02 21.16 -18.08
C SER A 12 16.49 20.16 -17.02
N LYS A 13 16.74 20.64 -15.80
CA LYS A 13 17.09 19.82 -14.62
C LYS A 13 15.89 19.00 -14.08
N ILE A 14 14.85 18.79 -14.88
CA ILE A 14 13.71 17.95 -14.51
C ILE A 14 14.11 16.50 -14.80
N LYS A 15 14.40 15.72 -13.75
CA LYS A 15 14.63 14.28 -13.88
C LYS A 15 13.37 13.64 -14.47
N LYS A 16 13.49 13.05 -15.65
CA LYS A 16 12.38 12.36 -16.32
C LYS A 16 11.85 11.26 -15.40
N VAL A 17 10.53 11.21 -15.23
CA VAL A 17 9.85 10.12 -14.54
C VAL A 17 9.74 8.96 -15.54
N GLU A 18 10.22 7.79 -15.15
CA GLU A 18 10.12 6.58 -15.99
C GLU A 18 8.67 6.10 -16.06
N VAL A 19 8.37 5.23 -17.03
CA VAL A 19 7.04 4.60 -17.14
C VAL A 19 6.72 3.87 -15.84
N GLY A 20 5.53 4.13 -15.28
CA GLY A 20 5.10 3.64 -13.99
C GLY A 20 5.67 4.37 -12.78
N GLY A 21 6.59 5.30 -13.00
CA GLY A 21 7.16 6.14 -11.97
C GLY A 21 6.20 7.25 -11.51
N GLY A 22 6.36 7.68 -10.26
CA GLY A 22 5.81 8.93 -9.76
C GLY A 22 6.59 9.46 -8.57
N ARG A 23 6.49 10.76 -8.34
CA ARG A 23 7.10 11.44 -7.19
C ARG A 23 6.13 12.48 -6.62
N ILE A 24 6.03 12.48 -5.30
CA ILE A 24 5.29 13.47 -4.52
C ILE A 24 6.28 14.05 -3.51
N THR A 25 6.50 15.36 -3.53
CA THR A 25 7.25 16.07 -2.48
C THR A 25 6.38 17.21 -1.97
N LEU A 26 5.91 17.08 -0.72
CA LEU A 26 5.08 18.07 -0.06
C LEU A 26 5.92 18.89 0.93
N ALA A 27 5.81 20.21 0.83
CA ALA A 27 6.44 21.18 1.74
C ALA A 27 5.39 22.13 2.32
N VAL A 28 5.79 22.88 3.35
CA VAL A 28 4.99 23.99 3.90
C VAL A 28 5.72 25.30 3.64
N HIS A 29 5.05 26.23 2.97
CA HIS A 29 5.51 27.61 2.81
C HIS A 29 4.59 28.54 3.60
N GLY A 30 5.10 29.05 4.73
CA GLY A 30 4.27 29.79 5.71
C GLY A 30 3.26 28.85 6.37
N THR A 31 1.98 28.99 6.02
CA THR A 31 0.89 28.13 6.51
C THR A 31 0.27 27.28 5.40
N ARG A 32 0.81 27.33 4.17
CA ARG A 32 0.25 26.65 3.00
C ARG A 32 1.06 25.41 2.67
N ALA A 33 0.37 24.30 2.47
CA ALA A 33 0.97 23.10 1.89
C ALA A 33 1.19 23.33 0.38
N VAL A 34 2.38 23.01 -0.11
CA VAL A 34 2.80 23.22 -1.50
C VAL A 34 3.50 21.96 -1.99
N PHE A 35 3.08 21.44 -3.14
CA PHE A 35 3.82 20.38 -3.82
C PHE A 35 5.03 20.98 -4.53
N GLU A 36 6.22 20.68 -4.04
CA GLU A 36 7.46 20.97 -4.77
C GLU A 36 7.61 20.03 -5.97
N GLU A 37 7.12 18.79 -5.84
CA GLU A 37 6.96 17.86 -6.94
C GLU A 37 5.63 17.11 -6.83
N LEU A 38 4.91 17.02 -7.95
CA LEU A 38 3.75 16.16 -8.13
C LEU A 38 3.79 15.63 -9.57
N SER A 39 4.54 14.56 -9.77
CA SER A 39 4.84 14.03 -11.09
C SER A 39 4.49 12.54 -11.16
N ALA A 40 3.97 12.09 -12.32
CA ALA A 40 3.64 10.70 -12.55
C ALA A 40 3.64 10.37 -14.03
N ALA A 41 3.90 9.11 -14.35
CA ALA A 41 3.78 8.54 -15.68
C ALA A 41 2.84 7.32 -15.65
N TYR A 42 2.20 7.06 -16.79
CA TYR A 42 1.36 5.87 -16.98
C TYR A 42 2.05 4.60 -16.46
N PRO A 43 1.34 3.69 -15.77
CA PRO A 43 -0.11 3.68 -15.53
C PRO A 43 -0.58 4.54 -14.34
N LEU A 44 0.33 5.17 -13.60
CA LEU A 44 -0.01 6.02 -12.46
C LEU A 44 -0.48 7.41 -12.92
N LYS A 45 -1.49 7.93 -12.22
CA LYS A 45 -1.93 9.32 -12.30
C LYS A 45 -2.13 9.85 -10.88
N LEU A 46 -1.73 11.11 -10.68
CA LEU A 46 -1.86 11.80 -9.41
C LEU A 46 -2.76 13.02 -9.62
N LEU A 47 -3.69 13.24 -8.71
CA LEU A 47 -4.55 14.42 -8.69
C LEU A 47 -4.55 15.03 -7.29
N SER A 48 -4.46 16.35 -7.21
CA SER A 48 -4.52 17.05 -5.94
C SER A 48 -5.50 18.23 -6.04
N PRO A 49 -6.61 18.21 -5.28
CA PRO A 49 -7.46 19.38 -5.16
C PRO A 49 -6.80 20.44 -4.27
N GLN A 50 -7.05 21.71 -4.58
CA GLN A 50 -6.68 22.79 -3.67
C GLN A 50 -7.70 22.86 -2.53
N ILE A 51 -7.18 22.87 -1.30
CA ILE A 51 -7.97 23.03 -0.08
C ILE A 51 -7.44 24.19 0.74
N ASN A 52 -8.31 24.80 1.55
CA ASN A 52 -7.97 25.95 2.40
C ASN A 52 -7.67 25.52 3.84
N GLU A 53 -6.97 24.39 3.99
CA GLU A 53 -6.54 23.89 5.30
C GLU A 53 -5.05 24.16 5.52
N ARG A 54 -4.70 24.58 6.74
CA ARG A 54 -3.32 24.96 7.06
C ARG A 54 -2.42 23.73 7.05
N GLU A 55 -1.34 23.80 6.26
CA GLU A 55 -0.31 22.75 6.18
C GLU A 55 -0.82 21.39 5.66
N VAL A 56 -2.08 21.30 5.19
CA VAL A 56 -2.70 20.07 4.70
C VAL A 56 -2.78 20.08 3.18
N ALA A 57 -2.43 18.95 2.56
CA ALA A 57 -2.76 18.67 1.17
C ALA A 57 -3.42 17.29 1.02
N ILE A 58 -4.13 17.11 -0.09
CA ILE A 58 -4.77 15.84 -0.47
C ILE A 58 -4.17 15.39 -1.81
N VAL A 59 -3.82 14.12 -1.93
CA VAL A 59 -3.48 13.49 -3.21
C VAL A 59 -4.34 12.24 -3.40
N TYR A 60 -4.96 12.15 -4.57
CA TYR A 60 -5.58 10.93 -5.06
C TYR A 60 -4.55 10.16 -5.90
N LEU A 61 -4.37 8.89 -5.58
CA LEU A 61 -3.66 7.89 -6.38
C LEU A 61 -4.65 7.25 -7.34
N LEU A 62 -4.35 7.29 -8.64
CA LEU A 62 -5.21 6.75 -9.68
C LEU A 62 -4.42 5.88 -10.65
N SER A 63 -5.11 4.92 -11.26
CA SER A 63 -4.65 4.20 -12.44
C SER A 63 -5.48 4.59 -13.66
N TYR A 64 -4.83 4.69 -14.83
CA TYR A 64 -5.55 4.86 -16.09
C TYR A 64 -6.41 3.63 -16.39
N GLY A 65 -7.58 3.82 -16.99
CA GLY A 65 -8.46 2.70 -17.34
C GLY A 65 -9.23 2.08 -16.16
N GLY A 66 -9.16 2.70 -14.97
CA GLY A 66 -9.92 2.30 -13.79
C GLY A 66 -9.36 1.10 -13.02
N GLY A 67 -8.11 0.71 -13.30
CA GLY A 67 -7.38 -0.35 -12.60
C GLY A 67 -6.04 -0.66 -13.26
N LEU A 68 -5.28 -1.56 -12.64
CA LEU A 68 -4.00 -2.05 -13.14
C LEU A 68 -4.20 -3.29 -14.00
N ILE A 69 -3.52 -3.35 -15.15
CA ILE A 69 -3.54 -4.52 -16.04
C ILE A 69 -2.29 -5.38 -15.86
N ALA A 70 -2.39 -6.64 -16.27
CA ALA A 70 -1.29 -7.60 -16.19
C ALA A 70 0.03 -7.03 -16.75
N GLY A 71 1.09 -7.11 -15.95
CA GLY A 71 2.42 -6.59 -16.26
C GLY A 71 2.61 -5.09 -15.99
N ASP A 72 1.60 -4.36 -15.51
CA ASP A 72 1.79 -2.99 -15.05
C ASP A 72 2.73 -2.98 -13.83
N ARG A 73 3.68 -2.04 -13.83
CA ARG A 73 4.63 -1.83 -12.75
C ARG A 73 4.56 -0.37 -12.32
N VAL A 74 4.20 -0.13 -11.06
CA VAL A 74 4.13 1.21 -10.47
C VAL A 74 5.22 1.36 -9.41
N VAL A 75 5.96 2.46 -9.47
CA VAL A 75 6.94 2.87 -8.46
C VAL A 75 6.65 4.31 -8.08
N LEU A 76 6.32 4.55 -6.81
CA LEU A 76 5.97 5.88 -6.32
C LEU A 76 6.82 6.22 -5.09
N ASP A 77 7.52 7.34 -5.14
CA ASP A 77 8.21 7.91 -3.98
C ASP A 77 7.44 9.11 -3.46
N VAL A 78 7.14 9.12 -2.16
CA VAL A 78 6.35 10.14 -1.47
C VAL A 78 7.17 10.70 -0.32
N GLU A 79 7.44 12.00 -0.33
CA GLU A 79 8.19 12.71 0.68
C GLU A 79 7.35 13.83 1.30
N LEU A 80 7.19 13.80 2.61
CA LEU A 80 6.55 14.85 3.39
C LEU A 80 7.65 15.60 4.16
N LYS A 81 7.92 16.86 3.82
CA LYS A 81 8.86 17.72 4.55
C LYS A 81 8.25 18.24 5.85
N GLU A 82 9.12 18.68 6.77
CA GLU A 82 8.74 19.09 8.13
C GLU A 82 7.49 19.97 8.19
N GLY A 83 6.60 19.66 9.15
CA GLY A 83 5.36 20.40 9.38
C GLY A 83 4.20 20.10 8.41
N SER A 84 4.46 19.42 7.29
CA SER A 84 3.41 19.09 6.31
C SER A 84 2.49 17.96 6.77
N LYS A 85 1.24 18.00 6.29
CA LYS A 85 0.23 16.97 6.51
C LYS A 85 -0.32 16.53 5.15
N LEU A 86 -0.24 15.23 4.84
CA LEU A 86 -0.72 14.69 3.57
C LEU A 86 -1.79 13.64 3.81
N LEU A 87 -2.93 13.82 3.15
CA LEU A 87 -3.96 12.79 3.00
C LEU A 87 -3.82 12.16 1.61
N VAL A 88 -3.51 10.86 1.58
CA VAL A 88 -3.40 10.04 0.38
C VAL A 88 -4.64 9.16 0.28
N LEU A 89 -5.39 9.33 -0.79
CA LEU A 89 -6.62 8.62 -1.10
C LEU A 89 -6.49 7.89 -2.44
N SER A 90 -7.46 7.05 -2.80
CA SER A 90 -7.68 6.62 -4.19
C SER A 90 -9.05 7.09 -4.67
N GLN A 91 -9.27 7.12 -5.99
CA GLN A 91 -10.55 7.54 -6.58
C GLN A 91 -11.51 6.36 -6.78
N GLY A 92 -11.59 5.46 -5.80
CA GLY A 92 -12.21 4.15 -5.93
C GLY A 92 -11.23 3.01 -5.66
N SER A 93 -11.77 1.80 -5.57
CA SER A 93 -10.99 0.58 -5.39
C SER A 93 -9.88 0.45 -6.43
N THR A 94 -8.69 0.03 -6.01
CA THR A 94 -7.62 -0.35 -6.94
C THR A 94 -8.00 -1.69 -7.56
N LYS A 95 -8.58 -1.66 -8.76
CA LYS A 95 -8.96 -2.87 -9.49
C LYS A 95 -7.71 -3.49 -10.11
N VAL A 96 -7.47 -4.77 -9.87
CA VAL A 96 -6.40 -5.51 -10.56
C VAL A 96 -7.03 -6.49 -11.53
N PHE A 97 -6.79 -6.28 -12.82
CA PHE A 97 -7.40 -7.08 -13.86
C PHE A 97 -6.73 -8.45 -14.00
N LYS A 98 -7.48 -9.39 -14.57
CA LYS A 98 -7.03 -10.76 -14.84
C LYS A 98 -5.74 -10.83 -15.64
N THR A 99 -4.88 -11.77 -15.27
CA THR A 99 -3.78 -12.21 -16.13
C THR A 99 -4.34 -12.91 -17.35
N ARG A 100 -3.84 -12.53 -18.55
CA ARG A 100 -4.16 -13.22 -19.80
C ARG A 100 -2.96 -14.09 -20.20
N PRO A 101 -3.15 -15.39 -20.42
CA PRO A 101 -2.11 -16.22 -21.02
C PRO A 101 -1.76 -15.70 -22.42
N GLY A 102 -0.49 -15.41 -22.68
CA GLY A 102 0.02 -15.00 -24.00
C GLY A 102 1.02 -13.84 -23.95
N GLN A 103 1.97 -13.81 -24.89
CA GLN A 103 2.90 -12.69 -25.04
C GLN A 103 2.13 -11.40 -25.37
N ARG A 104 2.43 -10.32 -24.66
CA ARG A 104 1.92 -8.99 -24.96
C ARG A 104 2.41 -8.59 -26.36
N LEU A 105 1.52 -8.33 -27.31
CA LEU A 105 1.90 -7.91 -28.68
C LEU A 105 2.75 -6.63 -28.71
N ALA A 106 2.72 -5.83 -27.63
CA ALA A 106 3.53 -4.62 -27.46
C ALA A 106 4.92 -4.87 -26.84
N SER A 107 5.26 -6.09 -26.41
CA SER A 107 6.60 -6.46 -25.93
C SER A 107 7.43 -7.17 -27.00
N ILE A 108 7.49 -6.58 -28.20
CA ILE A 108 8.50 -6.96 -29.20
C ILE A 108 9.87 -6.51 -28.65
N ARG A 109 10.47 -7.35 -27.81
CA ARG A 109 11.93 -7.40 -27.69
C ARG A 109 12.44 -8.23 -28.87
N PRO A 110 13.54 -7.83 -29.55
CA PRO A 110 14.13 -8.66 -30.60
C PRO A 110 14.38 -10.06 -30.04
N ARG A 111 13.91 -11.09 -30.76
CA ARG A 111 14.14 -12.49 -30.40
C ARG A 111 15.62 -12.80 -30.61
N ASP A 112 16.40 -12.81 -29.53
CA ASP A 112 17.63 -13.58 -29.51
C ASP A 112 17.26 -15.04 -29.22
N HIS A 113 17.67 -15.92 -30.13
CA HIS A 113 17.48 -17.36 -30.07
C HIS A 113 18.34 -17.93 -28.93
N ASP A 114 17.77 -18.08 -27.74
CA ASP A 114 18.33 -19.00 -26.75
C ASP A 114 17.22 -19.70 -25.96
N HIS A 115 17.24 -21.04 -25.98
CA HIS A 115 16.14 -21.94 -25.57
C HIS A 115 16.06 -22.19 -24.06
N THR A 116 16.46 -21.22 -23.23
CA THR A 116 16.42 -21.30 -21.76
C THR A 116 15.82 -20.04 -21.15
N GLN A 117 14.71 -19.55 -21.70
CA GLN A 117 13.89 -18.56 -21.00
C GLN A 117 13.04 -19.26 -19.94
N ALA A 118 13.49 -19.18 -18.68
CA ALA A 118 12.59 -19.22 -17.55
C ALA A 118 11.39 -18.34 -17.86
N LEU A 119 10.17 -18.84 -17.65
CA LEU A 119 8.93 -18.10 -17.79
C LEU A 119 9.02 -16.85 -16.91
N THR A 120 9.52 -15.75 -17.45
CA THR A 120 9.49 -14.47 -16.75
C THR A 120 8.02 -14.18 -16.54
N ASP A 121 7.62 -13.97 -15.28
CA ASP A 121 6.27 -13.58 -14.87
C ASP A 121 5.95 -12.16 -15.38
N ASP A 122 5.92 -12.00 -16.70
CA ASP A 122 5.64 -10.75 -17.42
C ASP A 122 4.18 -10.33 -17.24
N SER A 123 3.40 -11.18 -16.56
CA SER A 123 2.01 -10.94 -16.19
C SER A 123 1.82 -10.37 -14.79
N LEU A 124 2.79 -10.51 -13.89
CA LEU A 124 2.67 -9.98 -12.53
C LEU A 124 2.52 -8.47 -12.56
N THR A 125 1.48 -8.01 -11.91
CA THR A 125 1.24 -6.58 -11.68
C THR A 125 1.91 -6.19 -10.37
N THR A 126 2.73 -5.14 -10.37
CA THR A 126 3.45 -4.70 -9.17
C THR A 126 3.20 -3.25 -8.83
N GLN A 127 3.11 -2.95 -7.54
CA GLN A 127 3.09 -1.59 -7.03
C GLN A 127 4.05 -1.47 -5.84
N THR A 128 5.05 -0.61 -5.98
CA THR A 128 6.01 -0.31 -4.92
C THR A 128 5.88 1.15 -4.53
N ILE A 129 5.58 1.44 -3.28
CA ILE A 129 5.44 2.80 -2.77
C ILE A 129 6.39 3.02 -1.59
N ARG A 130 7.17 4.10 -1.63
CA ARG A 130 8.04 4.52 -0.53
C ARG A 130 7.57 5.83 0.04
N TYR A 131 7.48 5.90 1.36
CA TYR A 131 7.09 7.09 2.10
C TYR A 131 8.25 7.53 2.98
N THR A 132 8.74 8.75 2.77
CA THR A 132 9.67 9.44 3.66
C THR A 132 8.91 10.52 4.42
N VAL A 133 8.77 10.33 5.72
CA VAL A 133 7.92 11.12 6.59
C VAL A 133 8.81 11.85 7.61
N HIS A 134 9.17 13.11 7.29
CA HIS A 134 10.11 13.92 8.08
C HIS A 134 9.54 14.35 9.43
N PRO A 135 10.35 14.93 10.34
CA PRO A 135 9.89 15.37 11.66
C PRO A 135 8.64 16.26 11.64
N LYS A 136 7.82 16.17 12.68
CA LYS A 136 6.59 16.97 12.86
C LYS A 136 5.59 16.92 11.70
N THR A 137 5.62 15.88 10.87
CA THR A 137 4.65 15.68 9.78
C THR A 137 3.52 14.74 10.18
N CYS A 138 2.46 14.71 9.37
CA CYS A 138 1.41 13.71 9.48
C CYS A 138 1.06 13.10 8.11
N LEU A 139 1.16 11.77 7.98
CA LEU A 139 0.67 11.03 6.81
C LEU A 139 -0.65 10.32 7.15
N PHE A 140 -1.65 10.49 6.30
CA PHE A 140 -2.87 9.70 6.32
C PHE A 140 -2.97 8.94 5.00
N LEU A 141 -2.63 7.66 4.99
CA LEU A 141 -2.82 6.77 3.85
C LEU A 141 -4.14 6.02 4.05
N LEU A 142 -5.19 6.49 3.35
CA LEU A 142 -6.56 6.00 3.47
C LEU A 142 -7.16 5.70 2.07
N PRO A 143 -6.56 4.80 1.28
CA PRO A 143 -7.10 4.44 -0.03
C PRO A 143 -8.38 3.62 0.12
N ASP A 144 -9.15 3.49 -0.96
CA ASP A 144 -10.15 2.43 -1.12
C ASP A 144 -9.46 1.05 -1.29
N PRO A 145 -10.18 -0.08 -1.13
CA PRO A 145 -9.52 -1.37 -1.06
C PRO A 145 -8.96 -1.81 -2.42
N VAL A 146 -8.01 -2.73 -2.38
CA VAL A 146 -7.62 -3.48 -3.57
C VAL A 146 -8.71 -4.51 -3.90
N THR A 147 -9.11 -4.58 -5.18
CA THR A 147 -10.06 -5.57 -5.67
C THR A 147 -9.43 -6.36 -6.81
N CYS A 148 -8.89 -7.53 -6.48
CA CYS A 148 -8.35 -8.46 -7.47
C CYS A 148 -9.49 -9.15 -8.22
N PHE A 149 -9.43 -9.14 -9.55
CA PHE A 149 -10.38 -9.90 -10.38
C PHE A 149 -9.94 -11.36 -10.48
N ARG A 150 -10.82 -12.20 -11.03
CA ARG A 150 -10.48 -13.58 -11.37
C ARG A 150 -9.12 -13.69 -12.07
N SER A 151 -8.28 -14.60 -11.60
CA SER A 151 -6.94 -14.86 -12.14
C SER A 151 -6.00 -13.64 -12.15
N ALA A 152 -6.24 -12.61 -11.34
CA ALA A 152 -5.27 -11.53 -11.16
C ALA A 152 -4.05 -12.03 -10.35
N SER A 153 -2.87 -11.49 -10.67
CA SER A 153 -1.63 -11.70 -9.91
C SER A 153 -1.05 -10.35 -9.55
N TYR A 154 -0.98 -10.05 -8.24
CA TYR A 154 -0.63 -8.73 -7.74
C TYR A 154 0.35 -8.78 -6.57
N ASN A 155 1.40 -7.96 -6.65
CA ASN A 155 2.30 -7.69 -5.53
C ASN A 155 2.33 -6.19 -5.20
N GLN A 156 2.03 -5.86 -3.95
CA GLN A 156 2.16 -4.55 -3.36
C GLN A 156 3.27 -4.57 -2.31
N ILE A 157 4.15 -3.58 -2.37
CA ILE A 157 5.17 -3.34 -1.34
C ILE A 157 5.09 -1.87 -0.94
N GLN A 158 4.86 -1.60 0.33
CA GLN A 158 4.88 -0.27 0.90
C GLN A 158 5.96 -0.19 1.97
N LYS A 159 6.84 0.79 1.83
CA LYS A 159 7.90 1.07 2.81
C LYS A 159 7.72 2.46 3.38
N PHE A 160 7.79 2.57 4.70
CA PHE A 160 7.61 3.81 5.44
C PHE A 160 8.84 4.09 6.28
N ASP A 161 9.56 5.15 5.95
CA ASP A 161 10.66 5.69 6.73
C ASP A 161 10.15 6.94 7.48
N VAL A 162 9.83 6.77 8.77
CA VAL A 162 9.09 7.75 9.57
C VAL A 162 9.96 8.30 10.69
N ALA A 163 10.00 9.63 10.83
CA ALA A 163 10.66 10.30 11.95
C ALA A 163 9.96 9.96 13.29
N SER A 164 10.74 9.93 14.38
CA SER A 164 10.24 9.53 15.72
C SER A 164 9.22 10.50 16.33
N ASP A 165 9.12 11.73 15.81
CA ASP A 165 8.15 12.74 16.22
C ASP A 165 7.09 13.04 15.14
N ALA A 166 7.05 12.26 14.07
CA ALA A 166 5.99 12.31 13.07
C ALA A 166 4.76 11.50 13.51
N SER A 167 3.69 11.55 12.71
CA SER A 167 2.49 10.74 12.90
C SER A 167 2.04 10.11 11.60
N VAL A 168 1.55 8.87 11.66
CA VAL A 168 1.06 8.15 10.49
C VAL A 168 -0.22 7.36 10.79
N VAL A 169 -1.12 7.35 9.81
CA VAL A 169 -2.25 6.42 9.71
C VAL A 169 -2.08 5.66 8.41
N ILE A 170 -2.00 4.34 8.47
CA ILE A 170 -1.81 3.46 7.31
C ILE A 170 -2.97 2.48 7.29
N LEU A 171 -3.82 2.57 6.27
CA LEU A 171 -4.85 1.59 5.96
C LEU A 171 -4.41 0.77 4.74
N ASP A 172 -4.34 -0.55 4.93
CA ASP A 172 -4.16 -1.51 3.84
C ASP A 172 -5.27 -2.56 3.94
N TRP A 173 -6.01 -2.73 2.84
CA TRP A 173 -7.20 -3.56 2.82
C TRP A 173 -7.55 -4.03 1.42
N LEU A 174 -8.20 -5.19 1.37
CA LEU A 174 -8.65 -5.81 0.15
C LEU A 174 -10.05 -6.39 0.30
N THR A 175 -10.73 -6.49 -0.83
CA THR A 175 -11.98 -7.24 -0.98
C THR A 175 -11.72 -8.58 -1.65
N SER A 176 -12.62 -9.54 -1.45
CA SER A 176 -12.53 -10.87 -2.03
C SER A 176 -12.58 -10.93 -3.56
N GLY A 177 -13.03 -9.85 -4.19
CA GLY A 177 -13.13 -9.71 -5.63
C GLY A 177 -14.39 -8.97 -6.02
N ARG A 178 -14.90 -9.24 -7.23
CA ARG A 178 -16.17 -8.69 -7.70
C ARG A 178 -17.31 -9.60 -7.23
N LYS A 179 -17.63 -9.57 -5.95
CA LYS A 179 -18.65 -10.44 -5.33
C LYS A 179 -20.01 -10.37 -6.04
N ALA A 180 -20.41 -9.20 -6.53
CA ALA A 180 -21.64 -9.02 -7.32
C ALA A 180 -21.63 -9.72 -8.70
N LEU A 181 -20.46 -10.17 -9.18
CA LEU A 181 -20.26 -10.93 -10.41
C LEU A 181 -19.78 -12.36 -10.14
N ASP A 182 -19.99 -12.88 -8.92
CA ASP A 182 -19.58 -14.24 -8.53
C ASP A 182 -18.06 -14.48 -8.64
N GLU A 183 -17.28 -13.42 -8.40
CA GLU A 183 -15.83 -13.48 -8.22
C GLU A 183 -15.50 -13.26 -6.75
N ASP A 184 -15.36 -14.36 -6.02
CA ASP A 184 -15.10 -14.40 -4.58
C ASP A 184 -13.85 -15.26 -4.32
N TRP A 185 -12.72 -14.63 -3.99
CA TRP A 185 -11.43 -15.27 -3.73
C TRP A 185 -10.87 -16.11 -4.89
N VAL A 186 -11.16 -15.72 -6.15
CA VAL A 186 -10.77 -16.45 -7.38
C VAL A 186 -9.61 -15.80 -8.16
N PHE A 187 -8.82 -14.96 -7.50
CA PHE A 187 -7.56 -14.44 -8.07
C PHE A 187 -6.44 -15.48 -7.94
N THR A 188 -5.35 -15.30 -8.70
CA THR A 188 -4.20 -16.22 -8.64
C THR A 188 -3.32 -15.90 -7.44
N ARG A 189 -2.98 -14.62 -7.25
CA ARG A 189 -2.10 -14.15 -6.19
C ARG A 189 -2.45 -12.74 -5.74
N TYR A 190 -2.46 -12.55 -4.43
CA TYR A 190 -2.37 -11.25 -3.78
C TYR A 190 -1.26 -11.30 -2.73
N TYR A 191 -0.25 -10.47 -2.92
CA TYR A 191 0.82 -10.24 -1.96
C TYR A 191 0.80 -8.77 -1.56
N SER A 192 0.64 -8.48 -0.28
CA SER A 192 0.88 -7.14 0.27
C SER A 192 1.93 -7.21 1.36
N GLU A 193 2.90 -6.31 1.31
CA GLU A 193 3.93 -6.15 2.32
C GLU A 193 4.01 -4.68 2.76
N ASN A 194 3.93 -4.47 4.07
CA ASN A 194 4.08 -3.17 4.71
C ASN A 194 5.28 -3.20 5.65
N GLU A 195 6.32 -2.43 5.35
CA GLU A 195 7.50 -2.27 6.22
C GLU A 195 7.57 -0.86 6.82
N ILE A 196 7.50 -0.76 8.15
CA ILE A 196 7.45 0.52 8.85
C ILE A 196 8.69 0.67 9.72
N TYR A 197 9.46 1.72 9.45
CA TYR A 197 10.63 2.14 10.20
C TYR A 197 10.31 3.43 10.94
N ILE A 198 10.58 3.45 12.25
CA ILE A 198 10.46 4.63 13.10
C ILE A 198 11.85 5.00 13.61
N GLY A 199 12.31 6.22 13.30
CA GLY A 199 13.64 6.69 13.73
C GLY A 199 14.79 5.76 13.30
N GLY A 200 14.70 5.20 12.09
CA GLY A 200 15.69 4.28 11.53
C GLY A 200 15.62 2.84 12.04
N LYS A 201 14.69 2.49 12.94
CA LYS A 201 14.49 1.12 13.43
C LYS A 201 13.18 0.54 12.90
N ARG A 202 13.21 -0.70 12.41
CA ARG A 202 11.99 -1.40 11.98
C ARG A 202 11.06 -1.59 13.19
N TRP A 203 9.88 -0.97 13.12
CA TRP A 203 8.86 -1.03 14.16
C TRP A 203 7.85 -2.13 13.88
N ALA A 204 7.40 -2.25 12.64
CA ALA A 204 6.45 -3.26 12.21
C ALA A 204 6.78 -3.77 10.80
N ARG A 205 6.44 -5.03 10.55
CA ARG A 205 6.41 -5.63 9.22
C ARG A 205 5.16 -6.51 9.15
N ASP A 206 4.31 -6.23 8.20
CA ASP A 206 3.12 -7.02 7.89
C ASP A 206 3.27 -7.61 6.49
N VAL A 207 2.90 -8.88 6.33
CA VAL A 207 2.94 -9.60 5.05
C VAL A 207 1.67 -10.43 4.94
N MET A 208 0.86 -10.10 3.94
CA MET A 208 -0.32 -10.89 3.56
C MET A 208 -0.06 -11.57 2.22
N LEU A 209 0.00 -12.90 2.24
CA LEU A 209 0.08 -13.73 1.05
C LEU A 209 -1.18 -14.57 0.92
N LEU A 210 -1.96 -14.31 -0.12
CA LEU A 210 -3.14 -15.07 -0.49
C LEU A 210 -2.91 -15.64 -1.89
N GLU A 211 -2.80 -16.96 -1.96
CA GLU A 211 -2.61 -17.69 -3.22
C GLU A 211 -3.53 -18.89 -3.26
N GLU A 212 -4.06 -19.15 -4.45
CA GLU A 212 -4.68 -20.43 -4.71
C GLU A 212 -3.58 -21.49 -4.73
N SER A 213 -3.68 -22.46 -3.83
CA SER A 213 -2.74 -23.58 -3.77
C SER A 213 -3.04 -24.52 -4.94
N ASP A 214 -2.01 -24.88 -5.71
CA ASP A 214 -2.12 -25.96 -6.68
C ASP A 214 -2.42 -27.26 -5.92
N SER A 215 -3.69 -27.66 -5.95
CA SER A 215 -4.25 -28.85 -5.28
C SER A 215 -3.60 -30.20 -5.66
N ARG A 216 -2.55 -30.17 -6.49
CA ARG A 216 -1.82 -31.34 -6.99
C ARG A 216 -0.63 -31.74 -6.12
N GLN A 217 -0.34 -31.03 -5.02
CA GLN A 217 0.89 -31.22 -4.26
C GLN A 217 0.73 -31.22 -2.72
N ASP A 218 -0.50 -31.33 -2.23
CA ASP A 218 -0.77 -31.40 -0.79
C ASP A 218 -1.16 -32.84 -0.41
N ASP A 219 -0.17 -33.67 -0.06
CA ASP A 219 -0.35 -35.03 0.51
C ASP A 219 -0.78 -34.97 2.00
N GLY A 220 -1.39 -33.86 2.41
CA GLY A 220 -1.86 -33.64 3.77
C GLY A 220 -3.06 -34.53 4.13
N PRO A 221 -3.31 -34.77 5.43
CA PRO A 221 -4.43 -35.61 5.89
C PRO A 221 -5.80 -34.97 5.67
N LEU A 222 -5.86 -33.72 5.22
CA LEU A 222 -7.09 -32.96 5.00
C LEU A 222 -7.32 -32.74 3.50
N PRO A 223 -8.58 -32.75 3.03
CA PRO A 223 -8.88 -32.44 1.65
C PRO A 223 -8.41 -31.01 1.30
N PRO A 224 -7.92 -30.78 0.07
CA PRO A 224 -7.52 -29.45 -0.37
C PRO A 224 -8.74 -28.52 -0.32
N ARG A 225 -8.53 -27.32 0.21
CA ARG A 225 -9.54 -26.26 0.27
C ARG A 225 -9.12 -25.11 -0.62
N THR A 226 -10.08 -24.61 -1.39
CA THR A 226 -9.91 -23.40 -2.20
C THR A 226 -9.57 -22.20 -1.31
N LEU A 227 -9.04 -21.12 -1.89
CA LEU A 227 -8.84 -19.87 -1.15
C LEU A 227 -10.14 -19.34 -0.54
N GLY A 228 -11.25 -19.40 -1.28
CA GLY A 228 -12.57 -18.98 -0.80
C GLY A 228 -13.07 -19.76 0.40
N GLU A 229 -12.90 -21.09 0.42
CA GLU A 229 -13.28 -21.92 1.57
C GLU A 229 -12.43 -21.64 2.81
N ARG A 230 -11.14 -21.29 2.63
CA ARG A 230 -10.24 -20.94 3.74
C ARG A 230 -10.56 -19.58 4.37
N LEU A 231 -11.04 -18.63 3.57
CA LEU A 231 -11.32 -17.26 4.00
C LEU A 231 -12.79 -17.01 4.33
N SER A 232 -13.67 -17.95 4.02
CA SER A 232 -15.09 -17.91 4.41
C SER A 232 -15.23 -17.75 5.94
N PRO A 233 -16.19 -16.92 6.42
CA PRO A 233 -17.24 -16.22 5.67
C PRO A 233 -16.86 -14.79 5.23
N TYR A 234 -15.59 -14.38 5.38
CA TYR A 234 -15.20 -12.99 5.19
C TYR A 234 -14.99 -12.64 3.72
N SER A 235 -15.38 -11.43 3.33
CA SER A 235 -15.18 -10.90 1.97
C SER A 235 -14.28 -9.66 1.95
N CYS A 236 -13.72 -9.29 3.09
CA CYS A 236 -12.85 -8.14 3.24
C CYS A 236 -11.88 -8.38 4.40
N TYR A 237 -10.62 -8.00 4.20
CA TYR A 237 -9.62 -7.96 5.26
C TYR A 237 -8.96 -6.59 5.24
N ALA A 238 -8.67 -6.06 6.43
CA ALA A 238 -8.08 -4.75 6.59
C ALA A 238 -7.09 -4.75 7.76
N MET A 239 -6.02 -4.00 7.57
CA MET A 239 -5.06 -3.63 8.60
C MET A 239 -5.04 -2.12 8.72
N VAL A 240 -5.04 -1.63 9.96
CA VAL A 240 -4.79 -0.21 10.26
C VAL A 240 -3.62 -0.10 11.23
N LEU A 241 -2.58 0.63 10.82
CA LEU A 241 -1.44 0.98 11.69
C LEU A 241 -1.50 2.46 12.04
N LEU A 242 -1.39 2.75 13.33
CA LEU A 242 -1.47 4.09 13.91
C LEU A 242 -0.20 4.36 14.72
N TYR A 243 0.46 5.48 14.46
CA TYR A 243 1.64 5.90 15.21
C TYR A 243 1.70 7.43 15.35
N GLY A 244 2.18 7.90 16.49
CA GLY A 244 2.54 9.31 16.71
C GLY A 244 1.48 10.13 17.47
N LYS A 245 1.93 11.30 17.94
CA LYS A 245 1.16 12.15 18.87
C LYS A 245 -0.13 12.71 18.28
N GLN A 246 -0.17 13.01 16.99
CA GLN A 246 -1.34 13.62 16.35
C GLN A 246 -2.55 12.67 16.31
N VAL A 247 -2.32 11.36 16.42
CA VAL A 247 -3.37 10.33 16.36
C VAL A 247 -3.60 9.63 17.71
N GLN A 248 -2.95 10.09 18.78
CA GLN A 248 -3.03 9.46 20.11
C GLN A 248 -4.47 9.38 20.64
N ALA A 249 -5.27 10.43 20.42
CA ALA A 249 -6.66 10.45 20.85
C ALA A 249 -7.49 9.34 20.15
N ILE A 250 -7.19 9.05 18.88
CA ILE A 250 -7.82 7.96 18.14
C ILE A 250 -7.37 6.61 18.68
N ILE A 251 -6.06 6.45 18.94
CA ILE A 251 -5.49 5.23 19.53
C ILE A 251 -6.16 4.91 20.87
N GLU A 252 -6.28 5.88 21.78
CA GLU A 252 -6.91 5.66 23.08
C GLU A 252 -8.41 5.37 22.96
N LYS A 253 -9.09 6.04 22.02
CA LYS A 253 -10.51 5.74 21.73
C LYS A 253 -10.68 4.30 21.24
N LEU A 254 -9.87 3.85 20.29
CA LEU A 254 -9.93 2.47 19.77
C LEU A 254 -9.57 1.46 20.85
N ARG A 255 -8.58 1.74 21.69
CA ARG A 255 -8.25 0.90 22.85
C ARG A 255 -9.44 0.76 23.80
N ALA A 256 -10.09 1.86 24.16
CA ALA A 256 -11.26 1.85 25.03
C ALA A 256 -12.44 1.09 24.40
N MET A 257 -12.71 1.33 23.11
CA MET A 257 -13.72 0.59 22.35
C MET A 257 -13.46 -0.91 22.34
N PHE A 258 -12.21 -1.32 22.08
CA PHE A 258 -11.82 -2.73 22.07
C PHE A 258 -11.93 -3.36 23.47
N GLY A 259 -11.50 -2.66 24.52
CA GLY A 259 -11.59 -3.13 25.90
C GLY A 259 -13.03 -3.28 26.41
N ALA A 260 -14.00 -2.62 25.78
CA ALA A 260 -15.41 -2.78 26.06
C ALA A 260 -16.07 -3.97 25.33
N ILE A 261 -15.36 -4.63 24.40
CA ILE A 261 -15.89 -5.78 23.66
C ILE A 261 -15.97 -6.99 24.59
N THR A 262 -17.18 -7.54 24.73
CA THR A 262 -17.44 -8.79 25.45
C THR A 262 -17.85 -9.90 24.49
N VAL A 263 -17.22 -11.07 24.59
CA VAL A 263 -17.51 -12.23 23.73
C VAL A 263 -18.64 -13.07 24.33
N PHE A 264 -19.83 -12.98 23.74
CA PHE A 264 -20.99 -13.80 24.08
C PHE A 264 -21.48 -14.57 22.85
N LYS A 265 -22.20 -15.68 23.06
CA LYS A 265 -22.84 -16.43 21.98
C LYS A 265 -23.92 -15.56 21.32
N ARG A 266 -23.78 -15.31 20.02
CA ARG A 266 -24.74 -14.51 19.24
C ARG A 266 -25.51 -15.37 18.26
N ARG A 267 -26.70 -14.91 17.88
CA ARG A 267 -27.57 -15.56 16.88
C ARG A 267 -27.16 -15.22 15.44
N VAL A 268 -26.54 -14.06 15.23
CA VAL A 268 -26.09 -13.57 13.93
C VAL A 268 -24.65 -13.06 14.08
N PRO A 269 -23.75 -13.33 13.11
CA PRO A 269 -22.41 -12.74 13.09
C PRO A 269 -22.44 -11.22 13.04
N GLU A 270 -21.42 -10.55 13.60
CA GLU A 270 -21.24 -9.11 13.39
C GLU A 270 -20.73 -8.84 11.97
N ASP A 271 -21.12 -7.70 11.41
CA ASP A 271 -20.64 -7.26 10.08
C ASP A 271 -19.13 -6.97 10.06
N LEU A 272 -18.56 -6.63 11.22
CA LEU A 272 -17.14 -6.35 11.41
C LEU A 272 -16.63 -7.07 12.66
N ILE A 273 -15.62 -7.91 12.48
CA ILE A 273 -14.81 -8.47 13.55
C ILE A 273 -13.43 -7.82 13.46
N TRP A 274 -12.95 -7.30 14.58
CA TRP A 274 -11.68 -6.60 14.63
C TRP A 274 -10.97 -6.84 15.96
N SER A 275 -9.66 -6.62 15.95
CA SER A 275 -8.82 -6.68 17.13
C SER A 275 -7.94 -5.45 17.24
N PHE A 276 -7.45 -5.18 18.45
CA PHE A 276 -6.53 -4.08 18.70
C PHE A 276 -5.37 -4.58 19.57
N SER A 277 -4.15 -4.26 19.16
CA SER A 277 -2.94 -4.58 19.90
C SER A 277 -1.96 -3.43 19.85
N SER A 278 -1.26 -3.18 20.96
CA SER A 278 -0.17 -2.20 21.00
C SER A 278 1.14 -2.86 20.57
N ILE A 279 1.89 -2.22 19.67
CA ILE A 279 3.22 -2.67 19.25
C ILE A 279 4.27 -1.92 20.08
N GLY A 280 5.18 -2.66 20.71
CA GLY A 280 6.24 -2.08 21.55
C GLY A 280 7.14 -1.10 20.81
N VAL A 281 7.69 -0.11 21.52
CA VAL A 281 8.68 0.82 20.97
C VAL A 281 10.04 0.11 20.89
N PRO A 282 10.75 0.13 19.74
CA PRO A 282 12.04 -0.54 19.61
C PRO A 282 13.08 0.10 20.53
N GLY A 283 13.47 -0.61 21.60
CA GLY A 283 14.54 -0.17 22.52
C GLY A 283 14.16 0.03 23.99
N ARG A 284 12.91 -0.20 24.38
CA ARG A 284 12.60 -0.53 25.80
C ARG A 284 12.61 -2.06 25.92
N GLN A 285 13.73 -2.62 26.40
CA GLN A 285 13.69 -3.97 26.96
C GLN A 285 12.58 -4.00 28.03
N GLY A 286 11.75 -5.04 27.98
CA GLY A 286 10.68 -5.26 28.94
C GLY A 286 11.26 -5.30 30.35
N GLY A 287 10.81 -4.38 31.20
CA GLY A 287 10.83 -4.61 32.63
C GLY A 287 9.85 -5.75 32.90
N SER A 288 10.39 -6.87 33.37
CA SER A 288 9.62 -7.97 33.95
C SER A 288 8.65 -7.42 34.98
N GLY A 289 7.35 -7.57 34.73
CA GLY A 289 6.34 -7.53 35.79
C GLY A 289 6.45 -8.83 36.59
N ALA A 290 7.34 -8.84 37.57
CA ALA A 290 7.35 -9.85 38.62
C ALA A 290 6.55 -9.31 39.81
N GLY A 291 5.53 -10.07 40.21
CA GLY A 291 5.00 -10.14 41.58
C GLY A 291 4.02 -9.04 42.01
N GLU A 292 2.75 -9.42 42.13
CA GLU A 292 2.02 -9.27 43.40
C GLU A 292 0.90 -10.31 43.45
N GLU A 293 1.17 -11.42 44.16
CA GLU A 293 0.14 -12.25 44.79
C GLU A 293 -0.46 -11.47 45.97
N GLY A 294 -1.76 -11.60 46.18
CA GLY A 294 -2.43 -11.00 47.33
C GLY A 294 -3.88 -11.44 47.51
N VAL A 295 -4.04 -12.63 48.14
CA VAL A 295 -5.19 -13.19 48.88
C VAL A 295 -6.48 -13.49 48.12
#